data_AF-A0A5U4ELN4-F1
#
_entry.id   AF-A0A5U4ELN4-F1
#
_cell.length_a   1.000
_cell.length_b   1.000
_cell.length_c   1.000
_cell.angle_alpha   90.00
_cell.angle_beta   90.00
_cell.angle_gamma   90.00
#
_symmetry.space_group_name_H-M   'P 1'
#
loop_
_entity.id
_entity.type
_entity.pdbx_description
1 polymer ?
#
loop_
_entity_poly.entity_id
_entity_poly.type
_entity_poly.pdbx_seq_one_letter_code
_entity_poly.pdbx_strand_id
1 'polypeptide(L)' 'MNIVFLGIDLAKNVFQLCGLNQAGKPVYTKRTGRKELLQALANIPACLIGIEASTGAFYWQREFEKLGHKVK' A
#
# COMPACT_ATOMS: atom_id res chain seq x y z
N MET A 1 -13.16 8.76 -3.49
CA MET A 1 -13.02 7.59 -2.57
C MET A 1 -11.98 7.93 -1.53
N ASN A 2 -12.33 7.95 -0.24
CA ASN A 2 -11.37 8.24 0.83
C ASN A 2 -10.76 6.94 1.36
N ILE A 3 -9.51 6.65 0.98
CA ILE A 3 -8.75 5.52 1.49
C ILE A 3 -7.97 6.03 2.70
N VAL A 4 -8.30 5.53 3.89
CA VAL A 4 -7.60 5.92 5.13
C VAL A 4 -6.60 4.88 5.58
N PHE A 5 -6.83 3.61 5.22
CA PHE A 5 -5.94 2.49 5.46
C PHE A 5 -5.71 1.73 4.18
N LEU A 6 -4.48 1.30 3.93
CA LEU A 6 -4.11 0.49 2.78
C LEU A 6 -3.32 -0.73 3.24
N GLY A 7 -3.91 -1.91 3.13
CA GLY A 7 -3.21 -3.17 3.32
C GLY A 7 -2.43 -3.55 2.06
N ILE A 8 -1.17 -3.94 2.24
CA ILE A 8 -0.30 -4.40 1.15
C ILE A 8 0.26 -5.79 1.50
N ASP A 9 -0.15 -6.76 0.70
CA ASP A 9 0.38 -8.12 0.71
C ASP A 9 1.58 -8.22 -0.26
N LEU A 10 2.73 -8.68 0.24
CA LEU A 10 4.00 -8.68 -0.47
C LEU A 10 4.36 -10.07 -0.99
N ALA A 11 4.16 -10.32 -2.29
CA ALA A 11 4.82 -11.45 -2.96
C ALA A 11 6.04 -10.99 -3.77
N LYS A 12 6.81 -11.95 -4.32
CA LYS A 12 8.09 -11.68 -5.00
C LYS A 12 7.98 -10.63 -6.12
N ASN A 13 6.93 -10.73 -6.94
CA ASN A 13 6.73 -9.89 -8.13
C ASN A 13 5.33 -9.28 -8.24
N VAL A 14 4.42 -9.69 -7.35
CA VAL A 14 2.99 -9.37 -7.42
C VAL A 14 2.58 -8.90 -6.04
N PHE A 15 1.80 -7.83 -6.00
CA PHE A 15 1.36 -7.19 -4.77
C PHE A 15 -0.15 -7.03 -4.83
N GLN A 16 -0.81 -7.28 -3.71
CA GLN A 16 -2.23 -7.04 -3.57
C GLN A 16 -2.45 -5.83 -2.67
N LEU A 17 -3.13 -4.82 -3.19
CA LEU A 17 -3.52 -3.61 -2.49
C LEU A 17 -4.99 -3.73 -2.06
N CYS A 18 -5.27 -3.46 -0.79
CA CYS A 18 -6.63 -3.40 -0.26
C CYS A 18 -6.81 -2.09 0.53
N GLY A 19 -7.54 -1.14 -0.05
CA GLY A 19 -7.82 0.15 0.57
C GLY A 19 -9.15 0.13 1.32
N LEU A 20 -9.13 0.55 2.58
CA LEU A 20 -10.27 0.63 3.47
C LEU A 20 -10.67 2.10 3.71
N ASN A 21 -11.98 2.32 3.85
CA ASN A 21 -12.52 3.60 4.30
C ASN A 21 -12.50 3.72 5.84
N GLN A 22 -12.99 4.84 6.37
CA GLN A 22 -13.05 5.10 7.82
C GLN A 22 -13.88 4.07 8.61
N ALA A 23 -14.83 3.40 7.96
CA ALA A 23 -15.64 2.34 8.55
C ALA A 23 -14.98 0.95 8.42
N GLY A 24 -13.72 0.87 7.97
CA GLY A 24 -13.00 -0.38 7.75
C GLY A 24 -13.51 -1.19 6.55
N LYS A 25 -14.38 -0.61 5.71
CA LYS A 25 -14.92 -1.32 4.53
C LYS A 25 -13.95 -1.23 3.36
N PRO A 26 -13.71 -2.33 2.62
CA PRO A 26 -12.90 -2.29 1.42
C PRO A 26 -13.59 -1.45 0.35
N VAL A 27 -12.90 -0.40 -0.11
CA VAL A 27 -13.35 0.51 -1.16
C VAL A 27 -12.41 0.53 -2.35
N TYR A 28 -11.24 -0.11 -2.23
CA TYR A 28 -10.24 -0.19 -3.27
C TYR A 28 -9.56 -1.56 -3.23
N THR A 29 -9.45 -2.21 -4.38
CA THR A 29 -8.67 -3.44 -4.53
C THR A 29 -7.91 -3.38 -5.84
N LYS A 30 -6.60 -3.62 -5.81
CA LYS A 30 -5.79 -3.63 -7.02
C LYS A 30 -4.64 -4.62 -6.87
N ARG A 31 -4.48 -5.46 -7.88
CA ARG A 31 -3.30 -6.29 -8.06
C ARG A 31 -2.29 -5.51 -8.91
N THR A 32 -1.04 -5.43 -8.47
CA THR A 32 0.01 -4.66 -9.16
C THR A 32 1.33 -5.41 -9.16
N GLY A 33 2.16 -5.14 -10.17
CA GLY A 33 3.52 -5.67 -10.24
C GLY A 33 4.53 -4.80 -9.49
N ARG A 34 5.73 -5.34 -9.24
CA ARG A 34 6.83 -4.61 -8.57
C ARG A 34 7.14 -3.25 -9.17
N LYS A 35 7.13 -3.16 -10.51
CA LYS A 35 7.48 -1.93 -11.25
C LYS A 35 6.38 -0.86 -11.16
N GLU A 36 5.15 -1.27 -10.93
CA GLU A 36 3.96 -0.40 -10.96
C GLU A 36 3.51 0.01 -9.56
N LEU A 37 3.98 -0.68 -8.51
CA LEU A 37 3.53 -0.48 -7.14
C LEU A 37 3.69 0.98 -6.68
N LEU A 38 4.86 1.59 -6.88
CA LEU A 38 5.11 2.98 -6.49
C LEU A 38 4.25 3.97 -7.28
N GLN A 39 4.03 3.70 -8.57
CA GLN A 39 3.12 4.51 -9.38
C GLN A 39 1.67 4.37 -8.91
N ALA A 40 1.25 3.17 -8.53
CA ALA A 40 -0.09 2.93 -8.01
C ALA A 40 -0.30 3.70 -6.69
N LEU A 41 0.69 3.67 -5.79
CA LEU A 41 0.67 4.40 -4.52
C LEU A 41 0.73 5.92 -4.70
N ALA A 42 1.51 6.43 -5.65
CA ALA A 42 1.58 7.86 -5.93
C ALA A 42 0.25 8.48 -6.38
N ASN A 43 -0.68 7.66 -6.89
CA ASN A 43 -2.04 8.07 -7.26
C ASN A 43 -3.04 7.97 -6.09
N ILE A 44 -2.62 7.47 -4.93
CA ILE A 44 -3.44 7.33 -3.73
C ILE A 44 -3.05 8.47 -2.78
N PRO A 45 -4.02 9.24 -2.25
CA PRO A 45 -3.73 10.23 -1.21
C PRO A 45 -3.00 9.61 -0.01
N ALA A 46 -2.16 10.42 0.66
CA ALA A 46 -1.43 9.98 1.85
C ALA A 46 -2.37 9.31 2.86
N CYS A 47 -2.01 8.10 3.28
CA CYS A 47 -2.83 7.23 4.11
C CYS A 47 -1.94 6.33 4.98
N LEU A 48 -2.55 5.58 5.90
CA LEU A 48 -1.84 4.62 6.74
C LEU A 48 -1.71 3.28 6.01
N ILE A 49 -0.49 2.81 5.81
CA ILE A 49 -0.20 1.54 5.16
C ILE A 49 0.14 0.49 6.21
N GLY A 50 -0.55 -0.65 6.12
CA GLY A 50 -0.14 -1.89 6.79
C GLY A 50 0.55 -2.79 5.78
N ILE A 51 1.75 -3.27 6.11
CA ILE A 51 2.56 -4.11 5.23
C ILE A 51 2.83 -5.46 5.89
N GLU A 52 2.74 -6.54 5.12
CA GLU A 52 3.13 -7.86 5.63
C GLU A 52 4.64 -7.88 5.96
N ALA A 53 4.98 -8.45 7.11
CA ALA A 53 6.37 -8.62 7.52
C ALA A 53 7.09 -9.62 6.61
N SER A 54 8.00 -9.12 5.77
CA SER A 54 8.86 -9.91 4.89
C SER A 54 10.25 -9.29 4.78
N THR A 55 11.22 -10.01 4.20
CA THR A 55 12.59 -9.49 3.97
C THR A 55 12.60 -8.18 3.17
N GLY A 56 11.57 -7.92 2.37
CA GLY A 56 11.43 -6.69 1.59
C GLY A 56 10.67 -5.56 2.29
N ALA A 57 10.09 -5.79 3.47
CA ALA A 57 9.16 -4.84 4.10
C ALA A 57 9.82 -3.51 4.43
N PHE A 58 11.04 -3.53 4.99
CA PHE A 58 11.78 -2.29 5.32
C PHE A 58 12.14 -1.46 4.08
N TYR A 59 12.48 -2.11 2.96
CA TYR A 59 12.71 -1.40 1.70
C TYR A 59 11.44 -0.68 1.27
N TRP A 60 10.32 -1.41 1.24
CA TRP A 60 9.03 -0.86 0.81
C TRP A 60 8.51 0.23 1.72
N GLN A 61 8.69 0.08 3.04
CA GLN A 61 8.33 1.11 4.01
C GLN A 61 8.96 2.45 3.65
N ARG A 62 10.28 2.47 3.42
CA ARG A 62 11.01 3.71 3.07
C ARG A 62 10.51 4.33 1.77
N GLU A 63 10.19 3.51 0.77
CA GLU A 63 9.67 4.01 -0.49
C GLU A 63 8.25 4.58 -0.35
N PHE A 64 7.41 3.99 0.50
CA PHE A 64 6.06 4.48 0.76
C PHE A 64 6.07 5.77 1.60
N GLU A 65 6.97 5.86 2.57
CA GLU A 65 7.18 7.07 3.37
C GLU A 65 7.65 8.26 2.52
N LYS A 66 8.48 8.02 1.49
CA LYS A 66 8.87 9.06 0.52
C LYS A 66 7.68 9.61 -0.28
N LEU A 67 6.64 8.81 -0.49
CA LEU A 67 5.39 9.23 -1.14
C LEU A 67 4.43 9.93 -0.16
N GLY A 68 4.82 10.10 1.11
CA GLY A 68 4.04 10.79 2.13
C GLY A 68 3.08 9.87 2.90
N HIS A 69 3.09 8.56 2.65
CA HIS A 69 2.31 7.61 3.44
C HIS A 69 2.97 7.36 4.80
N LYS A 70 2.17 6.98 5.78
CA LYS A 70 2.67 6.49 7.07
C LYS A 70 2.59 4.97 7.07
N VAL A 71 3.65 4.27 7.45
CA VAL A 71 3.67 2.80 7.49
C VAL A 71 3.68 2.32 8.95
N LYS A 72 2.94 1.27 9.26
CA LYS A 72 2.88 0.64 10.59
C LYS A 72 2.81 -0.89 10.49
#